data_AF-A0A524HZL3-F1
#
_entry.id   AF-A0A524HZL3-F1
#
_cell.length_a   1.000
_cell.length_b   1.000
_cell.length_c   1.000
_cell.angle_alpha   90.00
_cell.angle_beta   90.00
_cell.angle_gamma   90.00
#
_symmetry.space_group_name_H-M   'P 1'
#
loop_
_entity.id
_entity.type
_entity.pdbx_description
1 polymer ?
#
loop_
_entity_poly.entity_id
_entity_poly.type
_entity_poly.pdbx_seq_one_letter_code
_entity_poly.pdbx_strand_id
1 'polypeptide(L)'
;MISKYVFGPVPSRRFGSSLGVNPLPRKTCNYSCVYCQLGRAHRLQTGRKEHYHTDEVLADVKRVVGQFGDDIDHITFMGDGEPTLAANLEDMAWGVRDFWNGMMALITNSGSSDRVRLQDNRFHDHAAQSESA
;
A
#
# COMPACT_ATOMS: atom_id res chain seq x y z
N MET A 1 -4.13 -11.50 8.44
CA MET A 1 -3.78 -11.61 7.01
C MET A 1 -4.61 -12.73 6.42
N ILE A 2 -5.28 -12.49 5.29
CA ILE A 2 -6.03 -13.53 4.57
C ILE A 2 -5.18 -14.18 3.49
N SER A 3 -4.08 -13.52 3.11
CA SER A 3 -3.04 -14.01 2.23
C SER A 3 -1.69 -13.43 2.64
N LYS A 4 -0.63 -13.67 1.85
CA LYS A 4 0.74 -13.29 2.20
C LYS A 4 0.92 -11.77 2.27
N TYR A 5 0.25 -11.01 1.41
CA TYR A 5 0.40 -9.54 1.31
C TYR A 5 -0.87 -8.77 1.64
N VAL A 6 -2.00 -9.45 1.77
CA VAL A 6 -3.32 -8.82 1.88
C VAL A 6 -4.04 -9.24 3.16
N PHE A 7 -4.72 -8.29 3.78
CA PHE A 7 -5.56 -8.52 4.96
C PHE A 7 -6.88 -7.76 4.89
N GLY A 8 -7.90 -8.30 5.56
CA GLY A 8 -9.26 -7.78 5.47
C GLY A 8 -10.09 -8.47 4.39
N PRO A 9 -11.17 -7.84 3.89
CA PRO A 9 -11.61 -6.49 4.24
C PRO A 9 -11.88 -6.34 5.74
N VAL A 10 -11.42 -5.24 6.34
CA VAL A 10 -11.65 -4.94 7.77
C VAL A 10 -12.57 -3.73 7.90
N PRO A 11 -13.48 -3.72 8.89
CA PRO A 11 -14.30 -2.56 9.17
C PRO A 11 -13.42 -1.40 9.67
N SER A 12 -13.20 -0.42 8.81
CA SER A 12 -12.48 0.82 9.06
C SER A 12 -13.46 1.94 9.38
N ARG A 13 -13.21 2.65 10.49
CA ARG A 13 -13.98 3.86 10.83
C ARG A 13 -13.79 4.99 9.83
N ARG A 14 -12.70 4.97 9.05
CA ARG A 14 -12.35 6.03 8.06
C ARG A 14 -12.70 5.65 6.64
N PHE A 15 -12.64 4.36 6.31
CA PHE A 15 -12.62 3.87 4.93
C PHE A 15 -13.66 2.76 4.67
N GLY A 16 -14.67 2.63 5.55
CA GLY A 16 -15.69 1.57 5.39
C GLY A 16 -15.07 0.17 5.44
N SER A 17 -15.51 -0.73 4.57
CA SER A 17 -14.90 -2.04 4.36
C SER A 17 -13.60 -1.91 3.58
N SER A 18 -12.47 -1.99 4.27
CA SER A 18 -11.16 -1.66 3.71
C SER A 18 -10.27 -2.90 3.56
N LEU A 19 -9.79 -3.14 2.35
CA LEU A 19 -8.79 -4.15 2.05
C LEU A 19 -7.38 -3.57 2.25
N GLY A 20 -6.62 -4.13 3.18
CA GLY A 20 -5.24 -3.71 3.46
C GLY A 20 -4.22 -4.44 2.59
N VAL A 21 -3.29 -3.70 1.99
CA VAL A 21 -2.17 -4.23 1.21
C VAL A 21 -0.87 -3.87 1.92
N ASN A 22 -0.13 -4.87 2.38
CA ASN A 22 1.14 -4.71 3.08
C ASN A 22 2.33 -4.91 2.13
N PRO A 23 3.04 -3.83 1.74
CA PRO A 23 4.18 -3.92 0.83
C PRO A 23 5.50 -4.24 1.55
N LEU A 24 5.47 -4.51 2.87
CA LEU A 24 6.67 -4.57 3.70
C LEU A 24 6.75 -5.77 4.65
N PRO A 25 7.96 -6.29 4.89
CA PRO A 25 8.24 -7.20 5.99
C PRO A 25 7.99 -6.54 7.34
N ARG A 26 7.73 -7.40 8.34
CA ARG A 26 7.38 -6.94 9.67
C ARG A 26 8.41 -5.98 10.26
N LYS A 27 7.92 -4.84 10.74
CA LYS A 27 8.67 -3.76 11.41
C LYS A 27 9.69 -3.04 10.52
N THR A 28 9.44 -2.94 9.22
CA THR A 28 10.26 -2.13 8.30
C THR A 28 9.85 -0.66 8.36
N CYS A 29 10.52 0.16 9.17
CA CYS A 29 10.13 1.55 9.39
C CYS A 29 11.34 2.47 9.63
N ASN A 30 11.19 3.74 9.27
CA ASN A 30 12.14 4.81 9.57
C ASN A 30 11.96 5.40 10.97
N TYR A 31 10.88 5.04 11.68
CA TYR A 31 10.59 5.45 13.05
C TYR A 31 10.38 4.27 14.02
N SER A 32 10.62 4.55 15.30
CA SER A 32 10.30 3.66 16.42
C SER A 32 9.35 4.33 17.41
N CYS A 33 8.14 4.65 16.96
CA CYS A 33 7.14 5.33 17.78
C CYS A 33 6.82 4.54 19.06
N VAL A 34 6.72 5.24 20.19
CA VAL A 34 6.39 4.65 21.51
C VAL A 34 5.01 3.99 21.55
N TYR A 35 4.11 4.40 20.66
CA TYR A 35 2.73 3.91 20.53
C TYR A 35 2.55 2.88 19.41
N CYS A 36 3.64 2.40 18.80
CA CYS A 36 3.51 1.47 17.67
C CYS A 36 3.04 0.09 18.15
N GLN A 37 1.91 -0.37 17.60
CA GLN A 37 1.33 -1.70 17.90
C GLN A 37 2.25 -2.87 17.55
N LEU A 38 3.23 -2.65 16.66
CA LEU A 38 4.22 -3.65 16.26
C LEU A 38 5.40 -3.76 17.25
N GLY A 39 5.45 -2.91 18.28
CA GLY A 39 6.53 -2.82 19.25
C GLY A 39 7.61 -1.81 18.87
N ARG A 40 8.74 -1.82 19.59
CA ARG A 40 9.91 -0.98 19.29
C ARG A 40 10.66 -1.52 18.07
N ALA A 41 11.21 -0.63 17.24
CA ALA A 41 12.09 -1.04 16.15
C ALA A 41 13.51 -1.27 16.72
N HIS A 42 14.12 -2.40 16.38
CA HIS A 42 15.53 -2.67 16.72
C HIS A 42 16.50 -2.11 15.67
N ARG A 43 16.02 -1.93 14.44
CA ARG A 43 16.76 -1.36 13.32
C ARG A 43 15.83 -0.45 12.52
N LEU A 44 16.26 0.78 12.28
CA LEU A 44 15.55 1.73 11.44
C LEU A 44 16.03 1.63 10.00
N GLN A 45 15.11 1.73 9.05
CA GLN A 45 15.41 1.77 7.63
C GLN A 45 15.05 3.15 7.07
N THR A 46 16.02 3.78 6.41
CA THR A 46 15.85 5.11 5.77
C THR A 46 15.90 5.05 4.24
N GLY A 47 16.45 3.96 3.68
CA GLY A 47 16.49 3.71 2.24
C GLY A 47 15.22 3.02 1.75
N ARG A 48 14.73 3.41 0.57
CA ARG A 48 13.65 2.69 -0.13
C ARG A 48 14.25 1.42 -0.74
N LYS A 49 13.55 0.28 -0.61
CA LYS A 49 13.97 -1.01 -1.16
C LYS A 49 12.73 -1.78 -1.64
N GLU A 50 12.87 -2.54 -2.73
CA GLU A 50 11.90 -3.58 -3.06
C GLU A 50 12.04 -4.74 -2.07
N HIS A 51 10.98 -4.99 -1.30
CA HIS A 51 10.96 -6.10 -0.35
C HIS A 51 10.14 -7.29 -0.85
N TYR A 52 9.11 -7.00 -1.65
CA TYR A 52 8.25 -7.98 -2.31
C TYR A 52 8.10 -7.59 -3.77
N HIS A 53 8.05 -8.59 -4.65
CA HIS A 53 7.86 -8.35 -6.08
C HIS A 53 6.46 -7.82 -6.36
N THR A 54 6.37 -6.81 -7.22
CA THR A 54 5.10 -6.16 -7.58
C THR A 54 4.07 -7.19 -8.05
N ASP A 55 4.47 -8.09 -8.95
CA ASP A 55 3.57 -9.11 -9.52
C ASP A 55 3.00 -10.06 -8.46
N GLU A 56 3.79 -10.42 -7.45
CA GLU A 56 3.33 -11.28 -6.36
C GLU A 56 2.27 -10.57 -5.52
N VAL A 57 2.47 -9.28 -5.22
CA VAL A 57 1.48 -8.48 -4.46
C VAL A 57 0.22 -8.30 -5.29
N LEU A 58 0.34 -7.92 -6.57
CA LEU A 58 -0.80 -7.70 -7.46
C LEU A 58 -1.63 -8.97 -7.67
N ALA A 59 -0.99 -10.13 -7.84
CA ALA A 59 -1.69 -11.40 -7.97
C ALA A 59 -2.54 -11.70 -6.74
N ASP A 60 -2.01 -11.42 -5.55
CA ASP A 60 -2.71 -11.62 -4.29
C ASP A 60 -3.86 -10.61 -4.12
N VAL A 61 -3.64 -9.34 -4.43
CA VAL A 61 -4.69 -8.31 -4.41
C VAL A 61 -5.81 -8.66 -5.37
N LYS A 62 -5.49 -9.00 -6.63
CA LYS A 62 -6.48 -9.35 -7.66
C LYS A 62 -7.32 -10.56 -7.26
N ARG A 63 -6.69 -11.59 -6.68
CA ARG A 63 -7.39 -12.76 -6.17
C ARG A 63 -8.39 -12.39 -5.08
N VAL A 64 -8.00 -11.55 -4.13
CA VAL A 64 -8.87 -11.15 -3.02
C VAL A 64 -9.98 -10.20 -3.48
N VAL A 65 -9.67 -9.26 -4.37
CA VAL A 65 -10.69 -8.41 -5.03
C VAL A 65 -11.73 -9.28 -5.75
N GLY A 66 -11.31 -10.33 -6.46
CA GLY A 66 -12.24 -11.28 -7.09
C GLY A 66 -13.09 -12.10 -6.11
N GLN A 67 -12.71 -12.19 -4.83
CA GLN A 67 -13.46 -12.90 -3.80
C GLN A 67 -14.52 -12.02 -3.12
N PHE A 68 -14.19 -10.75 -2.85
CA PHE A 68 -15.08 -9.84 -2.11
C PHE A 68 -15.82 -8.85 -3.01
N GLY A 69 -15.29 -8.55 -4.21
CA GLY A 69 -15.95 -7.69 -5.19
C GLY A 69 -16.39 -6.34 -4.62
N ASP A 70 -17.69 -6.08 -4.70
CA ASP A 70 -18.33 -4.83 -4.29
C ASP A 70 -18.35 -4.63 -2.76
N ASP A 71 -17.99 -5.64 -1.97
CA ASP A 71 -17.85 -5.50 -0.51
C ASP A 71 -16.58 -4.73 -0.10
N ILE A 72 -15.77 -4.27 -1.06
CA ILE A 72 -14.56 -3.48 -0.83
C ILE A 72 -14.85 -2.00 -1.13
N ASP A 73 -14.95 -1.18 -0.10
CA ASP A 73 -15.06 0.28 -0.25
C ASP A 73 -13.70 0.91 -0.61
N HIS A 74 -12.61 0.41 -0.01
CA HIS A 74 -11.28 0.97 -0.18
C HIS A 74 -10.18 -0.10 -0.26
N ILE A 75 -9.19 0.12 -1.12
CA ILE A 75 -7.89 -0.57 -1.05
C ILE A 75 -6.89 0.37 -0.38
N THR A 76 -6.31 -0.04 0.74
CA THR A 76 -5.39 0.80 1.53
C THR A 76 -4.01 0.19 1.60
N PHE A 77 -3.01 0.91 1.09
CA PHE A 77 -1.61 0.60 1.30
C PHE A 77 -1.22 0.97 2.73
N MET A 78 -0.97 -0.06 3.53
CA MET A 78 -0.61 0.04 4.95
C MET A 78 -0.07 -1.31 5.41
N GLY A 79 0.58 -1.37 6.57
CA GLY A 79 0.93 -2.68 7.11
C GLY A 79 1.99 -2.61 8.18
N ASP A 80 2.91 -3.57 8.13
CA ASP A 80 3.84 -3.79 9.23
C ASP A 80 5.03 -2.82 9.24
N GLY A 81 4.88 -1.61 8.71
CA GLY A 81 5.99 -0.71 8.49
C GLY A 81 5.55 0.67 8.00
N GLU A 82 6.52 1.43 7.49
CA GLU A 82 6.26 2.68 6.77
C GLU A 82 6.20 2.39 5.27
N PRO A 83 5.00 2.30 4.64
CA PRO A 83 4.85 1.78 3.28
C PRO A 83 5.68 2.51 2.23
N THR A 84 5.96 3.80 2.43
CA THR A 84 6.79 4.59 1.51
C THR A 84 8.25 4.12 1.40
N LEU A 85 8.70 3.24 2.30
CA LEU A 85 10.00 2.55 2.21
C LEU A 85 10.01 1.40 1.18
N ALA A 86 8.86 0.98 0.65
CA ALA A 86 8.83 0.12 -0.52
C ALA A 86 9.19 0.93 -1.77
N ALA A 87 10.26 0.52 -2.47
CA ALA A 87 10.72 1.21 -3.67
C ALA A 87 9.68 1.14 -4.80
N ASN A 88 8.97 0.02 -4.89
CA ASN A 88 7.96 -0.30 -5.91
C ASN A 88 6.51 -0.03 -5.44
N LEU A 89 6.31 0.80 -4.40
CA LEU A 89 4.96 1.13 -3.91
C LEU A 89 4.07 1.72 -5.00
N GLU A 90 4.63 2.60 -5.84
CA GLU A 90 3.90 3.24 -6.95
C GLU A 90 3.51 2.21 -8.00
N ASP A 91 4.42 1.31 -8.38
CA ASP A 91 4.14 0.24 -9.34
C ASP A 91 3.01 -0.67 -8.85
N MET A 92 2.98 -0.99 -7.55
CA MET A 92 1.87 -1.72 -6.95
C MET A 92 0.56 -0.93 -7.02
N ALA A 93 0.57 0.36 -6.72
CA ALA A 93 -0.63 1.19 -6.76
C ALA A 93 -1.18 1.32 -8.20
N TRP A 94 -0.30 1.52 -9.19
CA TRP A 94 -0.68 1.56 -10.61
C TRP A 94 -1.19 0.21 -11.10
N GLY A 95 -0.50 -0.88 -10.78
CA GLY A 95 -0.95 -2.22 -11.15
C GLY A 95 -2.30 -2.60 -10.53
N VAL A 96 -2.63 -2.12 -9.33
CA VAL A 96 -3.99 -2.28 -8.76
C VAL A 96 -5.03 -1.50 -9.57
N ARG A 97 -4.70 -0.29 -10.02
CA ARG A 97 -5.59 0.56 -10.81
C ARG A 97 -5.98 -0.07 -12.15
N ASP A 98 -5.10 -0.88 -12.74
CA ASP A 98 -5.36 -1.59 -14.00
C ASP A 98 -6.55 -2.56 -13.93
N PHE A 99 -6.91 -3.04 -12.73
CA PHE A 99 -8.02 -3.98 -12.55
C PHE A 99 -9.03 -3.55 -11.48
N TRP A 100 -8.85 -2.41 -10.82
CA TRP A 100 -9.75 -1.94 -9.77
C TRP A 100 -9.95 -0.41 -9.78
N ASN A 101 -11.21 0.01 -9.91
CA ASN A 101 -11.61 1.41 -10.09
C ASN A 101 -12.10 2.11 -8.82
N GLY A 102 -12.03 1.46 -7.66
CA GLY A 102 -12.50 2.05 -6.40
C GLY A 102 -11.50 3.02 -5.76
N MET A 103 -11.80 3.42 -4.52
CA MET A 103 -11.01 4.39 -3.76
C MET A 103 -9.74 3.77 -3.16
N MET A 104 -8.57 4.31 -3.53
CA MET A 104 -7.30 3.88 -2.94
C MET A 104 -6.84 4.86 -1.86
N ALA A 105 -6.19 4.35 -0.82
CA ALA A 105 -5.63 5.16 0.26
C ALA A 105 -4.23 4.68 0.66
N LEU A 106 -3.46 5.58 1.30
CA LEU A 106 -2.15 5.29 1.87
C LEU A 106 -2.15 5.75 3.34
N ILE A 107 -1.78 4.85 4.26
CA ILE A 107 -1.49 5.21 5.65
C ILE A 107 0.03 5.25 5.84
N THR A 108 0.54 6.44 6.15
CA THR A 108 1.97 6.72 6.27
C THR A 108 2.25 7.57 7.51
N ASN A 109 3.46 7.48 8.05
CA ASN A 109 4.01 8.35 9.08
C ASN A 109 4.64 9.64 8.52
N SER A 110 4.60 9.81 7.19
CA SER A 110 5.09 10.98 6.45
C SER A 110 6.61 11.22 6.47
N GLY A 111 7.42 10.35 7.07
CA GLY A 111 8.87 10.53 7.16
C GLY A 111 9.64 10.35 5.84
N SER A 112 8.98 9.88 4.78
CA SER A 112 9.56 9.76 3.42
C SER A 112 8.54 10.01 2.30
N SER A 113 7.45 10.73 2.59
CA SER A 113 6.38 10.98 1.61
C SER A 113 6.78 11.95 0.50
N ASP A 114 7.81 12.77 0.69
CA ASP A 114 8.42 13.60 -0.35
C ASP A 114 8.99 12.76 -1.51
N ARG A 115 9.28 11.48 -1.25
CA ARG A 115 9.86 10.54 -2.20
C ARG A 115 8.83 9.69 -2.92
N VAL A 116 7.54 9.85 -2.61
CA VAL A 116 6.44 9.07 -3.17
C VAL A 116 5.42 10.01 -3.80
N ARG A 117 5.11 9.76 -5.08
CA ARG A 117 4.23 10.56 -5.92
C ARG A 117 2.79 10.03 -5.93
N LEU A 118 2.32 9.47 -4.81
CA LEU A 118 0.94 9.02 -4.60
C LEU A 118 0.06 10.12 -3.98
N GLN A 119 0.19 11.35 -4.47
CA GLN A 119 -0.43 12.54 -3.86
C GLN A 119 -1.77 12.94 -4.49
N ASP A 120 -2.16 12.30 -5.60
CA ASP A 120 -3.42 12.62 -6.27
C ASP A 120 -4.42 11.47 -6.11
N ASN A 121 -5.54 11.74 -5.45
CA ASN A 121 -6.70 10.84 -5.46
C ASN A 121 -7.28 10.71 -6.89
N ARG A 122 -6.84 11.53 -7.85
CA ARG A 122 -7.03 11.35 -9.28
C ARG A 122 -5.89 10.49 -9.83
N PHE A 123 -5.96 9.19 -9.57
CA PHE A 123 -5.22 8.16 -10.31
C PHE A 123 -5.64 8.05 -11.80
N HIS A 124 -6.19 9.11 -12.37
CA HIS A 124 -6.77 9.15 -13.71
C HIS A 124 -5.87 9.80 -14.77
N ASP A 125 -4.84 10.56 -14.39
CA ASP A 125 -4.11 11.42 -15.35
C ASP A 125 -2.68 10.98 -15.68
N HIS A 126 -2.18 9.85 -15.18
CA HIS A 126 -0.80 9.41 -15.49
C HIS A 126 -0.62 8.86 -16.90
N ALA A 127 -1.69 8.47 -17.60
CA ALA A 127 -1.62 8.12 -19.02
C ALA A 127 -1.26 9.32 -19.92
N ALA A 128 -1.36 10.56 -19.41
CA ALA A 128 -1.06 11.77 -20.19
C ALA A 128 0.41 12.24 -20.11
N GLN A 129 1.29 11.53 -19.39
CA GLN A 129 2.69 11.97 -19.20
C GLN A 129 3.75 11.00 -19.74
N SER A 130 3.36 9.89 -20.38
CA SER A 130 4.29 8.95 -21.03
C SER A 130 4.44 9.14 -22.54
N GLU A 131 3.80 10.16 -23.15
CA GLU A 131 3.86 10.42 -24.60
C GLU A 131 4.70 11.65 -25.00
N SER A 132 5.54 12.17 -24.10
CA SER A 132 6.54 13.19 -24.46
C SER A 132 7.96 12.69 -24.19
N ALA A 133 8.42 11.77 -25.04
CA ALA A 133 9.82 11.47 -25.28
C ALA A 133 10.02 11.16 -26.77
#